data_AF-A0A7W6P961-F1
#
_entry.id   AF-A0A7W6P961-F1
#
_cell.length_a   1.000
_cell.length_b   1.000
_cell.length_c   1.000
_cell.angle_alpha   90.00
_cell.angle_beta   90.00
_cell.angle_gamma   90.00
#
_symmetry.space_group_name_H-M   'P 1'
#
loop_
_entity.id
_entity.type
_entity.pdbx_description
1 polymer ?
#
loop_
_entity_poly.entity_id
_entity_poly.type
_entity_poly.pdbx_seq_one_letter_code
_entity_poly.pdbx_strand_id
1 'polypeptide(L)'
;MQKAIDLAREGDCPAAWRVVWPMAKAGDRDAFTLLAEGLAGFDMNPSGQPAEGLEWHRTYRFLVMRGYNPQSNLLGSDFLAILNSTLVEQPAGEQVADCLKDRSGIRECVALAEQFGFVPAHADFVVEVNAHRNDPNEPRCEAGGIVEEIEQ
;
A
#
# COMPACT_ATOMS: atom_id res chain seq x y z
N MET A 1 13.11 -3.11 -8.67
CA MET A 1 12.95 -1.97 -7.74
C MET A 1 13.49 -0.66 -8.31
N GLN A 2 14.81 -0.52 -8.54
CA GLN A 2 15.46 0.76 -8.89
C GLN A 2 14.76 1.59 -9.99
N LYS A 3 14.42 0.97 -11.13
CA LYS A 3 13.71 1.66 -12.22
C LYS A 3 12.42 2.36 -11.77
N ALA A 4 11.65 1.77 -10.86
CA ALA A 4 10.42 2.39 -10.37
C ALA A 4 10.72 3.60 -9.48
N ILE A 5 11.76 3.51 -8.66
CA ILE A 5 12.23 4.61 -7.81
C ILE A 5 12.67 5.78 -8.70
N ASP A 6 13.42 5.52 -9.77
CA ASP A 6 13.87 6.55 -10.71
C ASP A 6 12.67 7.25 -11.38
N LEU A 7 11.69 6.48 -11.87
CA LEU A 7 10.46 7.01 -12.48
C LEU A 7 9.66 7.89 -11.52
N ALA A 8 9.48 7.44 -10.27
CA ALA A 8 8.76 8.20 -9.26
C ALA A 8 9.53 9.48 -8.86
N ARG A 9 10.87 9.44 -8.75
CA ARG A 9 11.69 10.65 -8.53
C ARG A 9 11.54 11.67 -9.66
N GLU A 10 11.39 11.21 -10.89
CA GLU A 10 11.11 12.03 -12.06
C GLU A 10 9.65 12.53 -12.12
N GLY A 11 8.78 12.11 -11.20
CA GLY A 11 7.35 12.44 -11.15
C GLY A 11 6.47 11.54 -12.02
N ASP A 12 7.00 10.48 -12.64
CA ASP A 12 6.20 9.49 -13.39
C ASP A 12 5.72 8.34 -12.47
N CYS A 13 4.93 8.70 -11.45
CA CYS A 13 4.33 7.74 -10.53
C CYS A 13 3.45 6.69 -11.23
N PRO A 14 2.65 7.00 -12.27
CA PRO A 14 1.94 5.99 -13.02
C PRO A 14 2.87 4.93 -13.64
N ALA A 15 4.00 5.35 -14.22
CA ALA A 15 4.97 4.39 -14.75
C ALA A 15 5.67 3.61 -13.64
N ALA A 16 6.01 4.25 -12.52
CA ALA A 16 6.56 3.57 -11.35
C ALA A 16 5.60 2.47 -10.84
N TRP A 17 4.31 2.79 -10.66
CA TRP A 17 3.28 1.82 -10.29
C TRP A 17 3.25 0.63 -11.23
N ARG A 18 3.23 0.86 -12.56
CA ARG A 18 3.21 -0.21 -13.57
C ARG A 18 4.44 -1.11 -13.54
N VAL A 19 5.58 -0.60 -13.07
CA VAL A 19 6.79 -1.41 -12.87
C VAL A 19 6.67 -2.26 -11.61
N VAL A 20 6.13 -1.73 -10.51
CA VAL A 20 6.11 -2.42 -9.20
C VAL A 20 4.94 -3.37 -9.05
N TRP A 21 3.75 -2.98 -9.52
CA TRP A 21 2.50 -3.73 -9.35
C TRP A 21 2.57 -5.20 -9.78
N PRO A 22 3.22 -5.58 -10.91
CA PRO A 22 3.37 -6.98 -11.29
C PRO A 22 4.11 -7.85 -10.26
N MET A 23 5.05 -7.28 -9.50
CA MET A 23 5.77 -7.99 -8.43
C MET A 23 4.88 -8.12 -7.20
N ALA A 24 4.21 -7.03 -6.80
CA ALA A 24 3.29 -7.03 -5.67
C ALA A 24 2.16 -8.08 -5.86
N LYS A 25 1.50 -8.10 -7.01
CA LYS A 25 0.44 -9.10 -7.29
C LYS A 25 0.96 -10.54 -7.35
N ALA A 26 2.26 -10.76 -7.55
CA ALA A 26 2.89 -12.07 -7.46
C ALA A 26 3.22 -12.49 -6.01
N GLY A 27 2.95 -11.62 -5.03
CA GLY A 27 3.18 -11.85 -3.61
C GLY A 27 4.51 -11.32 -3.07
N ASP A 28 5.22 -10.49 -3.83
CA ASP A 28 6.43 -9.82 -3.36
C ASP A 28 6.09 -8.76 -2.30
N ARG A 29 6.56 -8.98 -1.06
CA ARG A 29 6.28 -8.12 0.09
C ARG A 29 6.96 -6.75 -0.05
N ASP A 30 8.18 -6.70 -0.55
CA ASP A 30 8.92 -5.44 -0.67
C ASP A 30 8.29 -4.56 -1.75
N ALA A 31 7.71 -5.18 -2.78
CA ALA A 31 6.90 -4.47 -3.76
C ALA A 31 5.63 -3.87 -3.13
N PHE A 32 4.95 -4.58 -2.22
CA PHE A 32 3.82 -4.01 -1.46
C PHE A 32 4.26 -2.84 -0.57
N THR A 33 5.40 -2.96 0.11
CA THR A 33 5.99 -1.89 0.92
C THR A 33 6.22 -0.64 0.08
N LEU A 34 6.93 -0.78 -1.05
CA LEU A 34 7.23 0.34 -1.93
C LEU A 34 5.97 1.02 -2.48
N LEU A 35 4.94 0.23 -2.82
CA LEU A 35 3.65 0.78 -3.27
C LEU A 35 2.93 1.55 -2.15
N ALA A 36 2.92 1.03 -0.92
CA ALA A 36 2.28 1.70 0.20
C ALA A 36 2.98 3.02 0.57
N GLU A 37 4.31 3.01 0.62
CA GLU A 37 5.11 4.21 0.91
C GLU A 37 4.98 5.24 -0.20
N GLY A 38 5.05 4.82 -1.47
CA GLY A 38 4.88 5.74 -2.58
C GLY A 38 3.46 6.28 -2.69
N LEU A 39 2.44 5.53 -2.28
CA LEU A 39 1.07 6.01 -2.20
C LEU A 39 0.91 7.10 -1.13
N ALA A 40 1.47 6.88 0.07
CA ALA A 40 1.36 7.83 1.18
C ALA A 40 2.24 9.07 1.00
N GLY A 41 3.36 8.96 0.28
CA GLY A 41 4.33 10.05 0.11
C GLY A 41 4.23 10.81 -1.22
N PHE A 42 3.84 10.15 -2.32
CA PHE A 42 3.96 10.68 -3.69
C PHE A 42 2.71 10.47 -4.54
N ASP A 43 1.56 10.21 -3.92
CA ASP A 43 0.32 9.93 -4.65
C ASP A 43 0.48 8.83 -5.72
N MET A 44 1.37 7.85 -5.48
CA MET A 44 1.61 6.74 -6.39
C MET A 44 0.42 5.76 -6.33
N ASN A 45 -0.67 6.16 -6.98
CA ASN A 45 -1.94 5.46 -7.03
C ASN A 45 -1.96 4.42 -8.18
N PRO A 46 -2.84 3.40 -8.08
CA PRO A 46 -3.22 2.61 -9.23
C PRO A 46 -3.69 3.52 -10.35
N SER A 47 -3.37 3.15 -11.59
CA SER A 47 -3.81 3.92 -12.74
C SER A 47 -5.33 4.13 -12.70
N GLY A 48 -5.82 5.32 -13.01
CA GLY A 48 -7.25 5.66 -13.03
C GLY A 48 -7.90 5.86 -11.66
N GLN A 49 -7.15 5.80 -10.55
CA GLN A 49 -7.65 6.23 -9.25
C GLN A 49 -7.24 7.68 -8.97
N PRO A 50 -8.18 8.56 -8.57
CA PRO A 50 -7.82 9.92 -8.17
C PRO A 50 -6.97 9.87 -6.89
N ALA A 51 -5.97 10.76 -6.81
CA ALA A 51 -5.14 10.91 -5.60
C ALA A 51 -5.98 11.26 -4.35
N GLU A 52 -7.13 11.91 -4.56
CA GLU A 52 -8.04 12.33 -3.49
C GLU A 52 -9.33 11.51 -3.54
N GLY A 53 -9.67 10.83 -2.44
CA GLY A 53 -10.91 10.04 -2.31
C GLY A 53 -10.81 8.89 -1.30
N LEU A 54 -11.95 8.33 -0.89
CA LEU A 54 -11.95 7.21 0.08
C LEU A 54 -11.25 5.94 -0.46
N GLU A 55 -11.10 5.84 -1.78
CA GLU A 55 -10.44 4.70 -2.45
C GLU A 55 -8.94 4.62 -2.16
N TRP A 56 -8.23 5.76 -2.04
CA TRP A 56 -6.79 5.73 -1.73
C TRP A 56 -6.54 5.13 -0.35
N HIS A 57 -7.39 5.42 0.65
CA HIS A 57 -7.28 4.82 1.98
C HIS A 57 -7.46 3.30 1.95
N ARG A 58 -8.38 2.81 1.11
CA ARG A 58 -8.60 1.37 0.94
C ARG A 58 -7.40 0.70 0.27
N THR A 59 -6.87 1.30 -0.80
CA THR A 59 -5.65 0.85 -1.46
C THR A 59 -4.46 0.86 -0.50
N TYR A 60 -4.27 1.93 0.27
CA TYR A 60 -3.24 2.03 1.30
C TYR A 60 -3.34 0.90 2.31
N ARG A 61 -4.51 0.69 2.92
CA ARG A 61 -4.70 -0.41 3.89
C ARG A 61 -4.37 -1.77 3.28
N PHE A 62 -4.79 -2.02 2.04
CA PHE A 62 -4.48 -3.27 1.35
C PHE A 62 -2.98 -3.48 1.16
N LEU A 63 -2.28 -2.45 0.67
CA LEU A 63 -0.85 -2.50 0.41
C LEU A 63 -0.07 -2.63 1.73
N VAL A 64 -0.37 -1.82 2.73
CA VAL A 64 0.30 -1.84 4.05
C VAL A 64 0.10 -3.18 4.74
N MET A 65 -1.10 -3.76 4.73
CA MET A 65 -1.32 -5.07 5.36
C MET A 65 -0.42 -6.16 4.77
N ARG A 66 -0.18 -6.13 3.46
CA ARG A 66 0.65 -7.13 2.75
C ARG A 66 2.14 -6.80 2.76
N GLY A 67 2.47 -5.52 2.85
CA GLY A 67 3.83 -4.96 2.91
C GLY A 67 4.28 -4.57 4.31
N TYR A 68 3.52 -4.91 5.36
CA TYR A 68 3.71 -4.40 6.72
C TYR A 68 5.16 -4.54 7.15
N ASN A 69 5.77 -3.48 7.66
CA ASN A 69 7.12 -3.53 8.18
C ASN A 69 7.14 -2.82 9.55
N PRO A 70 7.39 -3.53 10.66
CA PRO A 70 7.39 -2.91 11.98
C PRO A 70 8.49 -1.86 12.18
N GLN A 71 9.48 -1.81 11.29
CA GLN A 71 10.58 -0.84 11.31
C GLN A 71 10.29 0.42 10.47
N SER A 72 9.28 0.40 9.60
CA SER A 72 8.88 1.58 8.82
C SER A 72 7.88 2.41 9.64
N ASN A 73 7.99 3.74 9.60
CA ASN A 73 7.10 4.62 10.37
C ASN A 73 5.64 4.47 9.90
N LEU A 74 5.39 4.76 8.62
CA LEU A 74 4.06 4.76 8.02
C LEU A 74 3.43 3.36 8.00
N LEU A 75 4.25 2.32 7.75
CA LEU A 75 3.78 0.94 7.67
C LEU A 75 3.82 0.21 9.01
N GLY A 76 4.49 0.75 10.02
CA GLY A 76 4.68 0.12 11.32
C GLY A 76 3.86 0.82 12.39
N SER A 77 4.46 1.77 13.10
CA SER A 77 3.84 2.44 14.26
C SER A 77 2.58 3.20 13.90
N ASP A 78 2.59 3.93 12.78
CA ASP A 78 1.48 4.80 12.41
C ASP A 78 0.28 3.97 11.96
N PHE A 79 0.53 2.89 11.22
CA PHE A 79 -0.51 1.97 10.83
C PHE A 79 -1.12 1.24 12.04
N LEU A 80 -0.31 0.81 13.01
CA LEU A 80 -0.82 0.27 14.27
C LEU A 80 -1.64 1.31 15.05
N ALA A 81 -1.25 2.59 15.04
CA ALA A 81 -2.03 3.65 15.67
C ALA A 81 -3.40 3.83 15.00
N ILE A 82 -3.47 3.76 13.67
CA ILE A 82 -4.74 3.80 12.92
C ILE A 82 -5.63 2.61 13.30
N LEU A 83 -5.09 1.39 13.33
CA LEU A 83 -5.85 0.19 13.67
C LEU A 83 -6.44 0.24 15.10
N ASN A 84 -5.72 0.84 16.05
CA ASN A 84 -6.16 1.01 17.43
C ASN A 84 -7.02 2.28 17.65
N SER A 85 -7.27 3.07 16.60
CA SER A 85 -8.03 4.32 16.71
C SER A 85 -9.54 4.10 16.58
N THR A 86 -10.30 5.17 16.83
CA THR A 86 -11.75 5.22 16.58
C THR A 86 -12.12 5.37 15.11
N LEU A 87 -11.14 5.53 14.21
CA LEU A 87 -11.35 5.54 12.76
C LEU A 87 -11.65 4.13 12.21
N VAL A 88 -11.45 3.13 13.04
CA VAL A 88 -11.56 1.73 12.75
C VAL A 88 -12.57 1.10 13.70
N GLU A 89 -13.47 0.26 13.16
CA GLU A 89 -14.43 -0.48 13.98
C GLU A 89 -13.72 -1.45 14.94
N GLN A 90 -14.10 -1.38 16.21
CA GLN A 90 -13.55 -2.20 17.28
C GLN A 90 -14.54 -3.30 17.67
N PRO A 91 -14.07 -4.51 18.05
CA PRO A 91 -12.69 -4.89 18.38
C PRO A 91 -11.84 -5.36 17.20
N ALA A 92 -12.32 -5.20 15.96
CA ALA A 92 -11.65 -5.77 14.80
C ALA A 92 -10.27 -5.14 14.55
N GLY A 93 -10.14 -3.82 14.68
CA GLY A 93 -8.87 -3.11 14.53
C GLY A 93 -7.81 -3.53 15.54
N GLU A 94 -8.19 -3.59 16.81
CA GLU A 94 -7.34 -4.04 17.92
C GLU A 94 -6.80 -5.46 17.67
N GLN A 95 -7.66 -6.40 17.26
CA GLN A 95 -7.24 -7.78 16.99
C GLN A 95 -6.25 -7.89 15.82
N VAL A 96 -6.44 -7.11 14.75
CA VAL A 96 -5.49 -7.05 13.63
C VAL A 96 -4.17 -6.43 14.09
N ALA A 97 -4.21 -5.35 14.89
CA ALA A 97 -3.02 -4.71 15.42
C ALA A 97 -2.22 -5.65 16.32
N ASP A 98 -2.88 -6.40 17.19
CA ASP A 98 -2.21 -7.36 18.07
C ASP A 98 -1.60 -8.52 17.28
N CYS A 99 -2.29 -9.02 16.24
CA CYS A 99 -1.70 -10.00 15.32
C CYS A 99 -0.38 -9.51 14.72
N LEU A 100 -0.34 -8.25 14.27
CA LEU A 100 0.86 -7.63 13.68
C LEU A 100 1.98 -7.43 14.70
N LYS A 101 1.66 -7.11 15.97
CA LYS A 101 2.64 -6.95 17.06
C LYS A 101 3.25 -8.28 17.50
N ASP A 102 2.44 -9.33 17.61
CA ASP A 102 2.84 -10.64 18.12
C ASP A 102 3.74 -11.43 17.16
N ARG A 103 4.06 -10.84 15.99
CA ARG A 103 4.87 -11.45 14.91
C ARG A 103 4.32 -12.78 14.42
N SER A 104 3.02 -13.00 14.56
CA SER A 104 2.26 -13.98 13.79
C SER A 104 2.59 -13.80 12.30
N GLY A 105 2.52 -14.87 11.51
CA GLY A 105 2.90 -14.75 10.10
C GLY A 105 2.03 -13.67 9.43
N ILE A 106 2.63 -12.73 8.68
CA ILE A 106 1.87 -11.64 8.00
C ILE A 106 0.66 -12.17 7.21
N ARG A 107 0.78 -13.37 6.65
CA ARG A 107 -0.32 -14.07 5.97
C ARG A 107 -1.55 -14.27 6.86
N GLU A 108 -1.36 -14.64 8.12
CA GLU A 108 -2.44 -14.87 9.09
C GLU A 108 -3.13 -13.55 9.46
N CYS A 109 -2.34 -12.50 9.69
CA CYS A 109 -2.89 -11.17 10.00
C CYS A 109 -3.63 -10.57 8.80
N VAL A 110 -3.16 -10.81 7.57
CA VAL A 110 -3.89 -10.45 6.35
C VAL A 110 -5.21 -11.22 6.26
N ALA A 111 -5.21 -12.53 6.52
CA ALA A 111 -6.45 -13.32 6.50
C ALA A 111 -7.46 -12.85 7.56
N LEU A 112 -6.98 -12.46 8.74
CA LEU A 112 -7.82 -11.88 9.80
C LEU A 112 -8.41 -10.52 9.36
N ALA A 113 -7.59 -9.66 8.73
CA ALA A 113 -8.05 -8.38 8.20
C ALA A 113 -9.08 -8.55 7.07
N GLU A 114 -8.91 -9.56 6.20
CA GLU A 114 -9.90 -9.94 5.17
C GLU A 114 -11.21 -10.43 5.81
N GLN A 115 -11.13 -11.27 6.85
CA GLN A 115 -12.29 -11.79 7.56
C GLN A 115 -13.13 -10.66 8.19
N PHE A 116 -12.48 -9.62 8.70
CA PHE A 116 -13.15 -8.44 9.24
C PHE A 116 -13.55 -7.40 8.18
N GLY A 117 -13.20 -7.60 6.91
CA GLY A 117 -13.53 -6.68 5.83
C GLY A 117 -12.68 -5.40 5.80
N PHE A 118 -11.55 -5.36 6.52
CA PHE A 118 -10.62 -4.21 6.48
C PHE A 118 -9.99 -4.01 5.11
N VAL A 119 -9.64 -5.14 4.51
CA VAL A 119 -9.02 -5.21 3.19
C VAL A 119 -9.79 -6.24 2.37
N PRO A 120 -9.94 -6.01 1.06
CA PRO A 120 -10.51 -7.02 0.16
C PRO A 120 -9.61 -8.25 0.07
N ALA A 121 -10.19 -9.37 -0.37
CA ALA A 121 -9.43 -10.54 -0.77
C ALA A 121 -8.43 -10.18 -1.89
N HIS A 122 -7.27 -10.83 -1.89
CA HIS A 122 -6.21 -10.54 -2.86
C HIS A 122 -6.70 -10.59 -4.31
N ALA A 123 -7.41 -11.66 -4.69
CA ALA A 123 -7.85 -11.87 -6.06
C ALA A 123 -8.80 -10.76 -6.54
N ASP A 124 -9.73 -10.34 -5.67
CA ASP A 124 -10.70 -9.30 -5.99
C ASP A 124 -10.01 -7.96 -6.21
N PHE A 125 -9.07 -7.61 -5.32
CA PHE A 125 -8.29 -6.38 -5.47
C PHE A 125 -7.44 -6.38 -6.75
N VAL A 126 -6.86 -7.52 -7.12
CA VAL A 126 -6.08 -7.63 -8.36
C VAL A 126 -6.95 -7.43 -9.60
N VAL A 127 -8.17 -7.98 -9.61
CA VAL A 127 -9.12 -7.77 -10.70
C VAL A 127 -9.49 -6.30 -10.81
N GLU A 128 -9.77 -5.66 -9.68
CA GLU A 128 -10.11 -4.24 -9.61
C GLU A 128 -8.98 -3.35 -10.14
N VAL A 129 -7.75 -3.51 -9.62
CA VAL A 129 -6.59 -2.70 -10.04
C VAL A 129 -6.29 -2.89 -11.53
N ASN A 130 -6.42 -4.12 -12.05
CA ASN A 130 -6.17 -4.39 -13.47
C ASN A 130 -7.32 -3.98 -14.39
N ALA A 131 -8.52 -3.71 -13.87
CA ALA A 131 -9.63 -3.22 -14.66
C ALA A 131 -9.43 -1.77 -15.09
N HIS A 132 -8.63 -1.01 -14.34
CA HIS A 132 -8.27 0.34 -14.73
C HIS A 132 -7.43 0.34 -16.00
N ARG A 133 -7.81 1.22 -16.94
CA ARG A 133 -7.09 1.39 -18.19
C ARG A 133 -5.91 2.32 -17.97
N ASN A 134 -4.79 2.00 -18.61
CA ASN A 134 -3.66 2.90 -18.71
C ASN A 134 -4.09 4.15 -19.51
N ASP A 135 -4.19 5.30 -18.84
CA ASP A 135 -4.36 6.58 -19.51
C ASP A 135 -2.98 7.21 -19.72
N PRO A 136 -2.55 7.47 -20.97
CA PRO A 136 -1.28 8.16 -21.23
C PRO A 136 -1.26 9.61 -20.72
N ASN A 137 -2.41 10.19 -20.37
CA ASN A 137 -2.53 11.54 -19.80
C ASN A 137 -2.76 11.54 -18.29
N GLU A 138 -2.53 10.40 -17.63
CA GLU A 138 -2.66 10.29 -16.19
C GLU A 138 -1.79 11.33 -15.46
N PRO A 139 -2.31 12.00 -14.40
CA PRO A 139 -1.55 13.00 -13.67
C PRO A 139 -0.23 12.45 -13.15
N ARG A 140 0.81 13.25 -13.32
CA ARG A 140 2.13 13.02 -12.74
C ARG A 140 2.11 13.47 -11.28
N CYS A 141 2.86 12.76 -10.43
CA CYS A 141 3.05 13.16 -9.05
C CYS A 141 4.13 14.25 -8.95
N GLU A 142 4.20 14.92 -7.80
CA GLU A 142 5.27 15.89 -7.54
C GLU A 142 6.64 15.21 -7.56
N ALA A 143 7.56 15.74 -8.36
CA ALA A 143 8.91 15.22 -8.50
C ALA A 143 9.77 15.58 -7.27
N GLY A 144 10.61 14.63 -6.82
CA GLY A 144 11.66 14.89 -5.83
C GLY A 144 11.43 14.39 -4.40
N GLY A 145 10.42 13.55 -4.16
CA GLY A 145 10.00 13.25 -2.79
C GLY A 145 10.50 11.93 -2.16
N ILE A 146 10.98 10.91 -2.91
CA ILE A 146 11.37 9.62 -2.30
C ILE A 146 12.52 9.86 -1.31
N VAL A 147 12.14 9.98 -0.04
CA VAL A 147 13.01 10.20 1.10
C VAL A 147 14.14 9.19 1.03
N GLU A 148 15.36 9.65 1.31
CA GLU A 148 16.63 8.92 1.26
C GLU A 148 16.72 7.69 2.20
N GLU A 149 15.60 7.15 2.69
CA GLU A 149 15.55 6.10 3.71
C GLU A 149 15.41 4.67 3.17
N ILE A 150 15.28 4.45 1.85
CA ILE A 150 15.21 3.08 1.28
C ILE A 150 16.61 2.43 1.18
N GLU A 151 17.70 3.16 1.48
CA GLU A 151 19.06 2.62 1.49
C GLU A 151 19.74 2.73 2.86
N GLN A 152 19.23 2.03 3.90
CA GLN A 152 20.06 1.59 5.05
C GLN A 152 19.66 0.21 5.56
#